data_AF-A0A2M7JUF3-F1
#
_entry.id   AF-A0A2M7JUF3-F1
#
_cell.length_a   1.000
_cell.length_b   1.000
_cell.length_c   1.000
_cell.angle_alpha   90.00
_cell.angle_beta   90.00
_cell.angle_gamma   90.00
#
_symmetry.space_group_name_H-M   'P 1'
#
loop_
_entity.id
_entity.type
_entity.pdbx_description
1 polymer ?
#
loop_
_entity_poly.entity_id
_entity_poly.type
_entity_poly.pdbx_seq_one_letter_code
_entity_poly.pdbx_strand_id
1 'polypeptide(L)'
;YKLSLEKLADFRREYLGFIFQSFQLIPYLTVIENVMLPLSITEKSNKEQMKMAEGILERIGLKGKGKRLPDQLSGGEQERVAIARALVNSPPILMADEPTGNLDSKTGKEIMDLFKSLNEEGQTIIMVTHNPENMAFSTRTLFLKDGRVENNGANELIGIFSVRGSKQVGTTP
;
A
#
# COMPACT_ATOMS: atom_id res chain seq x y z
N TYR A 1 -15.17 -21.85 -9.37
CA TYR A 1 -14.72 -20.83 -10.33
C TYR A 1 -13.24 -20.55 -10.08
N LYS A 2 -12.35 -21.00 -10.96
CA LYS A 2 -10.90 -20.73 -10.88
C LYS A 2 -10.55 -19.90 -12.10
N LEU A 3 -10.04 -18.69 -11.89
CA LEU A 3 -9.57 -17.84 -12.99
C LEU A 3 -8.34 -18.49 -13.64
N SER A 4 -8.15 -18.28 -14.94
CA SER A 4 -6.90 -18.65 -15.61
C SER A 4 -5.73 -17.80 -15.07
N LEU A 5 -4.49 -18.26 -15.27
CA LEU A 5 -3.30 -17.52 -14.80
C LEU A 5 -3.25 -16.09 -15.36
N GLU A 6 -3.65 -15.91 -16.62
CA GLU A 6 -3.76 -14.60 -17.29
C GLU A 6 -4.79 -13.71 -16.59
N LYS A 7 -6.02 -14.23 -16.37
CA LYS A 7 -7.07 -13.47 -15.67
C LYS A 7 -6.71 -13.13 -14.23
N LEU A 8 -5.92 -13.98 -13.56
CA LEU A 8 -5.37 -13.67 -12.23
C LEU A 8 -4.32 -12.56 -12.29
N ALA A 9 -3.50 -12.51 -13.34
CA ALA A 9 -2.52 -11.45 -13.53
C ALA A 9 -3.19 -10.11 -13.80
N ASP A 10 -4.23 -10.09 -14.65
CA ASP A 10 -5.02 -8.88 -14.91
C ASP A 10 -5.74 -8.41 -13.64
N PHE A 11 -6.35 -9.32 -12.88
CA PHE A 11 -6.95 -8.99 -11.58
C PHE A 11 -5.94 -8.36 -10.62
N ARG A 12 -4.73 -8.92 -10.48
CA ARG A 12 -3.70 -8.33 -9.61
C ARG A 12 -3.29 -6.94 -10.09
N ARG A 13 -3.12 -6.75 -11.40
CA ARG A 13 -2.71 -5.48 -12.01
C ARG A 13 -3.74 -4.37 -11.76
N GLU A 14 -5.02 -4.69 -11.90
CA GLU A 14 -6.10 -3.71 -11.86
C GLU A 14 -6.60 -3.45 -10.44
N TYR A 15 -6.63 -4.47 -9.57
CA TYR A 15 -7.31 -4.38 -8.28
C TYR A 15 -6.39 -4.25 -7.06
N LEU A 16 -5.13 -4.70 -7.17
CA LEU A 16 -4.25 -4.86 -6.00
C LEU A 16 -2.96 -4.03 -6.10
N GLY A 17 -2.67 -3.27 -5.05
CA GLY A 17 -1.34 -2.73 -4.75
C GLY A 17 -0.69 -3.56 -3.65
N PHE A 18 0.61 -3.84 -3.75
CA PHE A 18 1.35 -4.63 -2.76
C PHE A 18 2.48 -3.83 -2.14
N ILE A 19 2.56 -3.89 -0.80
CA ILE A 19 3.66 -3.41 0.02
C ILE A 19 4.20 -4.62 0.79
N PHE A 20 5.50 -4.81 0.75
CA PHE A 20 6.19 -5.95 1.35
C PHE A 20 7.00 -5.47 2.57
N GLN A 21 7.24 -6.37 3.53
CA GLN A 21 8.00 -6.07 4.75
C GLN A 21 9.40 -5.52 4.43
N SER A 22 10.06 -6.11 3.42
CA SER A 22 11.24 -5.51 2.80
C SER A 22 10.79 -4.65 1.62
N PHE A 23 11.28 -3.42 1.47
CA PHE A 23 10.83 -2.46 0.44
C PHE A 23 10.79 -3.03 -1.00
N GLN A 24 11.62 -4.05 -1.28
CA GLN A 24 11.75 -4.73 -2.57
C GLN A 24 11.93 -3.73 -3.73
N LEU A 25 12.63 -2.62 -3.49
CA LEU A 25 13.00 -1.69 -4.53
C LEU A 25 14.10 -2.30 -5.40
N ILE A 26 14.03 -2.08 -6.71
CA ILE A 26 15.05 -2.50 -7.65
C ILE A 26 16.23 -1.53 -7.52
N PRO A 27 17.42 -1.98 -7.07
CA PRO A 27 18.49 -1.09 -6.60
C PRO A 27 19.14 -0.27 -7.71
N TYR A 28 19.12 -0.77 -8.95
CA TYR A 28 19.67 -0.10 -10.13
C TYR A 28 18.66 0.77 -10.87
N LEU A 29 17.41 0.84 -10.39
CA LEU A 29 16.39 1.75 -10.90
C LEU A 29 16.30 2.97 -9.98
N THR A 30 16.09 4.14 -10.57
CA THR A 30 15.77 5.35 -9.84
C THR A 30 14.44 5.23 -9.10
N VAL A 31 14.17 6.14 -8.17
CA VAL A 31 12.91 6.22 -7.43
C VAL A 31 11.72 6.31 -8.38
N ILE A 32 11.80 7.16 -9.41
CA ILE A 32 10.69 7.32 -10.36
C ILE A 32 10.47 6.04 -11.18
N GLU A 33 11.55 5.37 -11.61
CA GLU A 33 11.46 4.11 -12.35
C GLU A 33 10.88 2.99 -11.50
N ASN A 34 11.27 2.89 -10.21
CA ASN A 34 10.68 1.96 -9.26
C ASN A 34 9.17 2.18 -9.11
N VAL A 35 8.73 3.43 -9.01
CA VAL A 35 7.30 3.78 -8.92
C VAL A 35 6.57 3.47 -10.22
N MET A 36 7.21 3.63 -11.38
CA MET A 36 6.60 3.37 -12.69
C MET A 36 6.47 1.88 -13.03
N LEU A 37 7.13 0.96 -12.32
CA LEU A 37 7.10 -0.49 -12.62
C LEU A 37 5.69 -1.05 -12.88
N PRO A 38 4.66 -0.77 -12.05
CA PRO A 38 3.31 -1.29 -12.29
C PRO A 38 2.64 -0.68 -13.53
N LEU A 39 3.06 0.51 -13.96
CA LEU A 39 2.53 1.18 -15.14
C LEU A 39 3.13 0.64 -16.45
N SER A 40 4.31 0.00 -16.39
CA SER A 40 5.00 -0.53 -17.58
C SER A 40 4.21 -1.55 -18.39
N ILE A 41 3.25 -2.21 -17.74
CA ILE A 41 2.35 -3.22 -18.33
C ILE A 41 0.96 -2.66 -18.66
N THR A 42 0.80 -1.34 -18.59
CA THR A 42 -0.43 -0.63 -18.98
C THR A 42 -0.26 0.01 -20.36
N GLU A 43 -1.36 0.34 -21.02
CA GLU A 43 -1.34 0.99 -22.35
C GLU A 43 -1.02 2.50 -22.28
N LYS A 44 -0.68 3.04 -21.10
CA LYS A 44 -0.41 4.47 -20.90
C LYS A 44 0.91 4.88 -21.56
N SER A 45 0.94 6.05 -22.17
CA SER A 45 2.17 6.60 -22.74
C SER A 45 3.22 6.90 -21.65
N ASN A 46 4.52 6.86 -21.98
CA ASN A 46 5.59 7.19 -21.03
C ASN A 46 5.38 8.56 -20.35
N LYS A 47 4.83 9.53 -21.08
CA LYS A 47 4.53 10.87 -20.54
C LYS A 47 3.46 10.82 -19.45
N GLU A 48 2.41 10.02 -19.65
CA GLU A 48 1.36 9.82 -18.64
C GLU A 48 1.90 9.06 -17.44
N GLN A 49 2.69 8.01 -17.67
CA GLN A 49 3.29 7.23 -16.59
C GLN A 49 4.19 8.08 -15.71
N MET A 50 5.06 8.90 -16.32
CA MET A 50 5.92 9.84 -15.61
C MET A 50 5.09 10.83 -14.77
N LYS A 51 4.04 11.41 -15.34
CA LYS A 51 3.16 12.36 -14.64
C LYS A 51 2.46 11.71 -13.43
N MET A 52 1.99 10.47 -13.57
CA MET A 52 1.37 9.71 -12.48
C MET A 52 2.38 9.42 -11.37
N ALA A 53 3.59 8.99 -11.73
CA ALA A 53 4.66 8.69 -10.79
C ALA A 53 5.14 9.95 -10.04
N GLU A 54 5.30 11.08 -10.73
CA GLU A 54 5.63 12.35 -10.09
C GLU A 54 4.53 12.84 -9.13
N GLY A 55 3.26 12.71 -9.54
CA GLY A 55 2.11 13.08 -8.71
C GLY A 55 2.02 12.27 -7.42
N ILE A 56 2.24 10.95 -7.49
CA ILE A 56 2.21 10.11 -6.28
C ILE A 56 3.41 10.40 -5.38
N LEU A 57 4.61 10.62 -5.95
CA LEU A 57 5.80 11.00 -5.17
C LEU A 57 5.64 12.35 -4.46
N GLU A 58 4.94 13.30 -5.06
CA GLU A 58 4.58 14.56 -4.39
C GLU A 58 3.62 14.31 -3.23
N ARG A 59 2.55 13.54 -3.44
CA ARG A 59 1.55 13.22 -2.41
C ARG A 59 2.13 12.55 -1.17
N ILE A 60 3.13 11.70 -1.35
CA ILE A 60 3.80 10.96 -0.26
C ILE A 60 5.02 11.70 0.32
N GLY A 61 5.30 12.93 -0.13
CA GLY A 61 6.34 13.81 0.44
C GLY A 61 7.76 13.61 -0.12
N LEU A 62 7.92 12.95 -1.28
CA LEU A 62 9.20 12.72 -1.94
C LEU A 62 9.38 13.55 -3.23
N LYS A 63 8.72 14.70 -3.31
CA LYS A 63 8.89 15.64 -4.43
C LYS A 63 10.37 15.95 -4.68
N GLY A 64 10.80 15.86 -5.93
CA GLY A 64 12.18 16.14 -6.35
C GLY A 64 13.19 15.00 -6.09
N LYS A 65 12.79 13.89 -5.47
CA LYS A 65 13.68 12.73 -5.23
C LYS A 65 13.65 11.67 -6.32
N GLY A 66 12.84 11.87 -7.37
CA GLY A 66 12.62 10.86 -8.42
C GLY A 66 13.89 10.33 -9.11
N LYS A 67 14.95 11.15 -9.22
CA LYS A 67 16.22 10.75 -9.87
C LYS A 67 17.20 10.02 -8.96
N ARG A 68 16.90 9.89 -7.66
CA ARG A 68 17.77 9.20 -6.70
C ARG A 68 17.68 7.69 -6.89
N LEU A 69 18.73 6.98 -6.47
CA LEU A 69 18.72 5.53 -6.32
C LEU A 69 18.24 5.14 -4.91
N PRO A 70 17.72 3.92 -4.69
CA PRO A 70 17.22 3.46 -3.39
C PRO A 70 18.25 3.56 -2.26
N ASP A 71 19.53 3.31 -2.53
CA ASP A 71 20.64 3.41 -1.58
C ASP A 71 20.94 4.85 -1.12
N GLN A 72 20.40 5.85 -1.82
CA GLN A 72 20.48 7.28 -1.48
C GLN A 72 19.29 7.76 -0.62
N LEU A 73 18.42 6.85 -0.19
CA LEU A 73 17.22 7.14 0.59
C LEU A 73 17.31 6.53 2.00
N SER A 74 16.72 7.21 2.98
CA SER A 74 16.52 6.62 4.31
C SER A 74 15.51 5.46 4.27
N GLY A 75 15.47 4.60 5.28
CA GLY A 75 14.51 3.48 5.34
C GLY A 75 13.05 3.94 5.20
N GLY A 76 12.67 5.03 5.89
CA GLY A 76 11.33 5.61 5.75
C GLY A 76 11.03 6.19 4.38
N GLU A 77 12.05 6.75 3.71
CA GLU A 77 11.90 7.21 2.32
C GLU A 77 11.75 6.02 1.37
N GLN A 78 12.49 4.93 1.56
CA GLN A 78 12.35 3.70 0.78
C GLN A 78 10.95 3.07 0.97
N GLU A 79 10.43 3.05 2.20
CA GLU A 79 9.06 2.62 2.47
C GLU A 79 8.04 3.49 1.72
N ARG A 80 8.18 4.82 1.80
CA ARG A 80 7.32 5.75 1.05
C ARG A 80 7.39 5.49 -0.46
N VAL A 81 8.56 5.15 -1.01
CA VAL A 81 8.68 4.74 -2.43
C VAL A 81 7.94 3.42 -2.71
N ALA A 82 8.03 2.44 -1.82
CA ALA A 82 7.29 1.18 -1.96
C ALA A 82 5.77 1.41 -1.93
N ILE A 83 5.29 2.28 -1.03
CA ILE A 83 3.89 2.73 -0.97
C ILE A 83 3.49 3.46 -2.26
N ALA A 84 4.34 4.37 -2.75
CA ALA A 84 4.09 5.09 -3.99
C ALA A 84 3.96 4.15 -5.20
N ARG A 85 4.84 3.14 -5.28
CA ARG A 85 4.76 2.07 -6.29
C ARG A 85 3.44 1.32 -6.18
N ALA A 86 3.02 0.95 -4.97
CA ALA A 86 1.77 0.23 -4.78
C ALA A 86 0.53 1.06 -5.15
N LEU A 87 0.57 2.38 -4.95
CA LEU A 87 -0.57 3.29 -5.20
C LEU A 87 -0.61 3.90 -6.59
N VAL A 88 0.47 3.83 -7.38
CA VAL A 88 0.59 4.58 -8.64
C VAL A 88 -0.55 4.27 -9.62
N ASN A 89 -1.02 3.01 -9.65
CA ASN A 89 -2.11 2.59 -10.53
C ASN A 89 -3.51 2.81 -9.91
N SER A 90 -3.59 3.52 -8.78
CA SER A 90 -4.81 3.76 -8.01
C SER A 90 -5.62 2.48 -7.74
N PRO A 91 -4.99 1.42 -7.19
CA PRO A 91 -5.69 0.16 -6.99
C PRO A 91 -6.79 0.31 -5.93
N PRO A 92 -7.97 -0.30 -6.12
CA PRO A 92 -9.03 -0.38 -5.12
C PRO A 92 -8.58 -0.93 -3.76
N ILE A 93 -7.63 -1.88 -3.74
CA ILE A 93 -7.18 -2.55 -2.51
C ILE A 93 -5.65 -2.47 -2.42
N LEU A 94 -5.17 -2.00 -1.28
CA LEU A 94 -3.76 -2.01 -0.91
C LEU A 94 -3.52 -3.15 0.10
N MET A 95 -2.63 -4.08 -0.23
CA MET A 95 -2.17 -5.13 0.66
C MET A 95 -0.80 -4.76 1.21
N ALA A 96 -0.68 -4.67 2.53
CA ALA A 96 0.56 -4.30 3.21
C ALA A 96 1.00 -5.42 4.16
N ASP A 97 2.12 -6.06 3.85
CA ASP A 97 2.71 -7.11 4.66
C ASP A 97 3.79 -6.50 5.58
N GLU A 98 3.43 -6.29 6.85
CA GLU A 98 4.28 -5.73 7.90
C GLU A 98 5.07 -4.45 7.49
N PRO A 99 4.38 -3.39 7.04
CA PRO A 99 5.00 -2.22 6.41
C PRO A 99 5.86 -1.35 7.36
N THR A 100 5.79 -1.62 8.67
CA THR A 100 6.59 -0.89 9.67
C THR A 100 7.69 -1.74 10.31
N GLY A 101 7.83 -3.01 9.92
CA GLY A 101 8.73 -3.96 10.61
C GLY A 101 10.21 -3.56 10.58
N ASN A 102 10.63 -2.85 9.53
CA ASN A 102 12.02 -2.44 9.32
C ASN A 102 12.28 -0.96 9.66
N LEU A 103 11.35 -0.28 10.34
CA LEU A 103 11.42 1.15 10.60
C LEU A 103 11.58 1.44 12.09
N ASP A 104 12.27 2.53 12.42
CA ASP A 104 12.27 3.05 13.79
C ASP A 104 10.87 3.54 14.20
N SER A 105 10.58 3.61 15.50
CA SER A 105 9.25 3.92 16.01
C SER A 105 8.68 5.25 15.52
N LYS A 106 9.53 6.27 15.29
CA LYS A 106 9.08 7.57 14.80
C LYS A 106 8.67 7.45 13.34
N THR A 107 9.53 6.86 12.52
CA THR A 107 9.26 6.64 11.09
C THR A 107 8.06 5.70 10.88
N GLY A 108 7.95 4.63 11.67
CA GLY A 108 6.82 3.72 11.64
C GLY A 108 5.50 4.43 11.91
N LYS A 109 5.46 5.33 12.91
CA LYS A 109 4.27 6.16 13.19
C LYS A 109 3.89 7.04 11.99
N GLU A 110 4.85 7.70 11.35
CA GLU A 110 4.57 8.52 10.17
C GLU A 110 3.96 7.71 9.01
N ILE A 111 4.40 6.46 8.84
CA ILE A 111 3.84 5.54 7.84
C ILE A 111 2.41 5.11 8.22
N MET A 112 2.15 4.83 9.49
CA MET A 112 0.80 4.51 9.97
C MET A 112 -0.16 5.70 9.83
N ASP A 113 0.30 6.92 10.11
CA ASP A 113 -0.47 8.15 9.88
C ASP A 113 -0.78 8.34 8.38
N LEU A 114 0.16 8.01 7.49
CA LEU A 114 -0.08 8.01 6.04
C LEU A 114 -1.15 6.99 5.65
N PHE A 115 -1.08 5.74 6.12
CA PHE A 115 -2.12 4.74 5.84
C PHE A 115 -3.49 5.17 6.35
N LYS A 116 -3.55 5.82 7.53
CA LYS A 116 -4.78 6.38 8.07
C LYS A 116 -5.37 7.45 7.15
N SER A 117 -4.55 8.40 6.67
CA SER A 117 -4.98 9.42 5.69
C SER A 117 -5.53 8.78 4.41
N LEU A 118 -4.80 7.83 3.84
CA LEU A 118 -5.22 7.12 2.63
C LEU A 118 -6.57 6.40 2.84
N ASN A 119 -6.74 5.78 4.01
CA ASN A 119 -8.00 5.14 4.38
C ASN A 119 -9.13 6.16 4.48
N GLU A 120 -8.94 7.28 5.18
CA GLU A 120 -9.94 8.35 5.29
C GLU A 120 -10.35 8.92 3.92
N GLU A 121 -9.45 8.88 2.93
CA GLU A 121 -9.70 9.25 1.53
C GLU A 121 -10.44 8.16 0.70
N GLY A 122 -10.73 7.00 1.30
CA GLY A 122 -11.51 5.91 0.69
C GLY A 122 -10.68 4.71 0.21
N GLN A 123 -9.36 4.69 0.42
CA GLN A 123 -8.52 3.56 0.06
C GLN A 123 -8.82 2.37 0.98
N THR A 124 -9.13 1.20 0.40
CA THR A 124 -9.18 -0.04 1.18
C THR A 124 -7.77 -0.55 1.41
N ILE A 125 -7.40 -0.79 2.67
CA ILE A 125 -6.07 -1.25 3.06
C ILE A 125 -6.21 -2.53 3.90
N ILE A 126 -5.50 -3.59 3.54
CA ILE A 126 -5.42 -4.83 4.29
C ILE A 126 -3.97 -4.94 4.75
N MET A 127 -3.75 -4.82 6.05
CA MET A 127 -2.43 -4.85 6.66
C MET A 127 -2.26 -6.12 7.49
N VAL A 128 -1.16 -6.83 7.28
CA VAL A 128 -0.71 -7.89 8.18
C VAL A 128 0.39 -7.30 9.07
N THR A 129 0.33 -7.57 10.36
CA THR A 129 1.34 -7.08 11.31
C THR A 129 1.39 -8.01 12.52
N HIS A 130 2.52 -8.02 13.22
CA HIS A 130 2.61 -8.62 14.55
C HIS A 130 2.73 -7.56 15.66
N ASN A 131 2.81 -6.27 15.30
CA ASN A 131 2.93 -5.17 16.25
C ASN A 131 1.54 -4.77 16.80
N PRO A 132 1.28 -4.94 18.11
CA PRO A 132 0.02 -4.55 18.73
C PRO A 132 -0.30 -3.06 18.61
N GLU A 133 0.71 -2.19 18.57
CA GLU A 133 0.52 -0.73 18.50
C GLU A 133 -0.17 -0.30 17.20
N ASN A 134 0.05 -1.06 16.11
CA ASN A 134 -0.58 -0.79 14.82
C ASN A 134 -2.10 -1.02 14.83
N MET A 135 -2.62 -1.79 15.81
CA MET A 135 -4.07 -1.99 15.97
C MET A 135 -4.81 -0.69 16.28
N ALA A 136 -4.17 0.29 16.92
CA ALA A 136 -4.80 1.56 17.25
C ALA A 136 -5.18 2.38 16.00
N PHE A 137 -4.61 2.04 14.84
CA PHE A 137 -4.90 2.71 13.58
C PHE A 137 -6.01 2.01 12.79
N SER A 138 -6.34 0.74 13.08
CA SER A 138 -7.25 -0.05 12.26
C SER A 138 -8.72 0.22 12.58
N THR A 139 -9.56 0.19 11.54
CA THR A 139 -11.03 0.23 11.71
C THR A 139 -11.60 -1.14 12.08
N ARG A 140 -10.91 -2.22 11.70
CA ARG A 140 -11.24 -3.60 12.06
C ARG A 140 -9.95 -4.41 12.24
N THR A 141 -9.93 -5.27 13.25
CA THR A 141 -8.83 -6.20 13.49
C THR A 141 -9.34 -7.62 13.44
N LEU A 142 -8.63 -8.49 12.72
CA LEU A 142 -8.83 -9.93 12.72
C LEU A 142 -7.57 -10.59 13.29
N PHE A 143 -7.77 -11.66 14.06
CA PHE A 143 -6.69 -12.50 14.56
C PHE A 143 -6.63 -13.76 13.74
N LEU A 144 -5.43 -14.15 13.32
CA LEU A 144 -5.21 -15.41 12.61
C LEU A 144 -4.38 -16.34 13.50
N LYS A 145 -4.84 -17.58 13.66
CA LYS A 145 -4.10 -18.63 14.35
C LYS A 145 -4.26 -19.95 13.62
N ASP A 146 -3.15 -20.62 13.33
CA ASP A 146 -3.13 -21.90 12.63
C ASP A 146 -3.97 -21.90 11.33
N GLY A 147 -3.91 -20.79 10.58
CA GLY A 147 -4.67 -20.59 9.35
C GLY A 147 -6.17 -20.35 9.53
N ARG A 148 -6.65 -20.09 10.75
CA ARG A 148 -8.06 -19.83 11.07
C ARG A 148 -8.23 -18.44 11.69
N VAL A 149 -9.32 -17.78 11.32
CA VAL A 149 -9.70 -16.51 11.95
C VAL A 149 -10.28 -16.78 13.33
N GLU A 150 -9.67 -16.24 14.37
CA GLU A 150 -10.16 -16.32 15.74
C GLU A 150 -10.88 -15.04 16.16
N ASN A 151 -11.94 -15.18 16.95
CA ASN A 151 -12.69 -14.06 17.50
C ASN A 151 -12.07 -13.48 18.79
N ASN A 152 -11.15 -14.21 19.44
CA ASN A 152 -10.53 -13.84 20.72
C ASN A 152 -9.01 -13.93 20.62
N GLY A 153 -8.32 -12.82 20.91
CA GLY A 153 -6.93 -12.60 20.52
C GLY A 153 -5.87 -13.36 21.31
N ALA A 154 -4.95 -13.97 20.56
CA ALA A 154 -3.51 -13.99 20.81
C ALA A 154 -2.82 -14.57 19.55
N ASN A 155 -2.10 -13.72 18.80
CA ASN A 155 -1.20 -13.99 17.67
C ASN A 155 -1.76 -13.75 16.24
N GLU A 156 -0.80 -13.49 15.33
CA GLU A 156 -0.87 -12.91 13.97
C GLU A 156 -2.05 -11.97 13.73
N LEU A 157 -1.77 -10.66 13.74
CA LEU A 157 -2.77 -9.62 13.55
C LEU A 157 -2.91 -9.32 12.06
N ILE A 158 -4.08 -9.62 11.51
CA ILE A 158 -4.49 -9.05 10.23
C ILE A 158 -5.33 -7.81 10.57
N GLY A 159 -4.68 -6.64 10.58
CA GLY A 159 -5.36 -5.36 10.64
C GLY A 159 -6.05 -5.06 9.31
N ILE A 160 -7.37 -5.18 9.26
CA ILE A 160 -8.14 -4.77 8.07
C ILE A 160 -8.56 -3.30 8.26
N PHE A 161 -7.95 -2.42 7.50
CA PHE A 161 -8.35 -1.04 7.36
C PHE A 161 -9.37 -0.95 6.21
N SER A 162 -10.62 -1.30 6.50
CA SER A 162 -11.69 -1.20 5.51
C SER A 162 -12.49 0.08 5.72
N VAL A 163 -12.59 0.90 4.67
CA VAL A 163 -13.62 1.94 4.59
C VAL A 163 -14.90 1.33 4.05
N ARG A 164 -15.95 1.38 4.85
CA ARG A 164 -17.32 1.21 4.36
C ARG A 164 -17.63 2.38 3.40
N GLY A 165 -18.11 2.02 2.22
CA GLY A 165 -18.56 2.95 1.20
C GLY A 165 -19.54 4.02 1.72
N SER A 166 -19.41 5.18 1.11
CA SER A 166 -20.47 6.14 0.79
C SER A 166 -21.86 5.85 1.38
N LYS A 167 -22.28 6.80 2.23
CA LYS A 167 -23.66 7.31 2.45
C LYS A 167 -24.80 6.36 2.09
N GLN A 168 -25.63 6.06 3.09
CA GLN A 168 -27.05 5.77 2.88
C GLN A 168 -27.61 6.75 1.84
N VAL A 169 -27.97 6.24 0.67
CA VAL A 169 -28.91 6.92 -0.22
C VAL A 169 -30.21 6.98 0.56
N GLY A 170 -30.67 8.21 0.83
CA GLY A 170 -31.87 8.47 1.59
C GLY A 170 -33.03 7.66 1.07
N THR A 171 -33.59 6.83 1.94
CA THR A 171 -35.03 6.61 1.93
C THR A 171 -35.71 7.95 2.12
N THR A 172 -36.65 8.30 1.24
CA THR A 172 -37.97 8.93 1.47
C THR A 172 -38.42 9.66 0.19
N PRO A 173 -39.71 9.70 -0.17
CA PRO A 173 -40.87 9.05 0.45
C PRO A 173 -41.37 7.82 -0.31
#